data_AF-A0A4R5AF64-F1
#
_entry.id   AF-A0A4R5AF64-F1
#
_cell.length_a   1.000
_cell.length_b   1.000
_cell.length_c   1.000
_cell.angle_alpha   90.00
_cell.angle_beta   90.00
_cell.angle_gamma   90.00
#
_symmetry.space_group_name_H-M   'P 1'
#
loop_
_entity.id
_entity.type
_entity.pdbx_description
1 polymer ?
#
loop_
_entity_poly.entity_id
_entity_poly.type
_entity_poly.pdbx_seq_one_letter_code
_entity_poly.pdbx_strand_id
1 'polypeptide(L)' 'MNRQFVDYLETHNKGHRYSQDADLCSLELGLVLRAQRAGDRVLSRPVMVGEAWADQCGDNALGPIPQEEWTAFV' A
#
# COMPACT_ATOMS: atom_id res chain seq x y z
N MET A 1 -5.45 -8.42 -8.73
CA MET A 1 -4.99 -7.07 -8.36
C MET A 1 -3.50 -7.03 -8.10
N ASN A 2 -2.95 -7.72 -7.07
CA ASN A 2 -1.50 -7.67 -6.78
C ASN A 2 -0.60 -8.01 -7.98
N ARG A 3 -0.93 -9.06 -8.75
CA ARG A 3 -0.14 -9.40 -9.95
C ARG A 3 -0.14 -8.31 -11.01
N GLN A 4 -1.31 -7.76 -11.34
CA GLN A 4 -1.43 -6.64 -12.29
C GLN A 4 -0.66 -5.40 -11.82
N PHE A 5 -0.59 -5.17 -10.51
CA PHE A 5 0.18 -4.06 -9.96
C PHE A 5 1.69 -4.31 -10.05
N VAL A 6 2.15 -5.52 -9.73
CA VAL A 6 3.57 -5.92 -9.95
C VAL A 6 3.93 -5.78 -11.42
N ASP A 7 3.11 -6.32 -12.33
CA ASP A 7 3.31 -6.23 -13.77
C ASP A 7 3.40 -4.75 -14.24
N TYR A 8 2.54 -3.87 -13.67
CA TYR A 8 2.59 -2.44 -13.94
C TYR A 8 3.91 -1.81 -13.48
N LEU A 9 4.34 -2.09 -12.24
CA LEU A 9 5.59 -1.55 -11.71
C LEU A 9 6.80 -2.01 -12.52
N GLU A 10 6.86 -3.29 -12.87
CA GLU A 10 7.92 -3.84 -13.71
C GLU A 10 7.93 -3.20 -15.11
N THR A 11 6.76 -3.06 -15.75
CA THR A 11 6.63 -2.42 -17.07
C THR A 11 7.13 -0.97 -17.07
N HIS A 12 6.99 -0.26 -15.95
CA HIS A 12 7.40 1.14 -15.81
C HIS A 12 8.74 1.30 -15.09
N ASN A 13 9.49 0.20 -14.91
CA ASN A 13 10.80 0.17 -14.25
C ASN A 13 10.78 0.79 -12.83
N LYS A 14 9.72 0.51 -12.08
CA LYS A 14 9.51 0.95 -10.69
C LYS A 14 9.73 -0.20 -9.72
N GLY A 15 10.33 0.12 -8.57
CA GLY A 15 10.56 -0.83 -7.50
C GLY A 15 9.29 -1.18 -6.74
N HIS A 16 9.17 -2.45 -6.34
CA HIS A 16 8.19 -2.90 -5.35
C HIS A 16 8.90 -3.42 -4.11
N ARG A 17 8.26 -3.26 -2.95
CA ARG A 17 8.72 -3.80 -1.66
C ARG A 17 7.52 -4.32 -0.87
N TYR A 18 7.77 -5.12 0.15
CA TYR A 18 6.74 -5.50 1.11
C TYR A 18 6.94 -4.72 2.42
N SER A 19 5.85 -4.23 3.01
CA SER A 19 5.82 -3.65 4.35
C SER A 19 6.08 -4.72 5.43
N GLN A 20 6.20 -4.27 6.68
CA GLN A 20 6.29 -5.15 7.84
C GLN A 20 5.06 -6.06 8.02
N ASP A 21 3.90 -5.63 7.49
CA ASP A 21 2.63 -6.37 7.51
C ASP A 21 2.39 -7.18 6.22
N ALA A 22 3.42 -7.31 5.37
CA ALA A 22 3.36 -7.97 4.07
C ALA A 22 2.40 -7.33 3.05
N ASP A 23 2.13 -6.02 3.18
CA ASP A 23 1.45 -5.24 2.16
C ASP A 23 2.42 -4.86 1.04
N LEU A 24 1.96 -4.85 -0.20
CA LEU A 24 2.79 -4.51 -1.36
C LEU A 24 2.91 -2.99 -1.49
N CYS A 25 4.11 -2.47 -1.62
CA CYS A 25 4.39 -1.03 -1.63
C CYS A 25 5.22 -0.61 -2.86
N SER A 26 5.04 0.63 -3.30
CA SER A 26 5.88 1.30 -4.28
C SER A 26 6.26 2.70 -3.75
N LEU A 27 7.49 2.83 -3.26
CA LEU A 27 8.00 4.09 -2.70
C LEU A 27 7.97 5.21 -3.75
N GLU A 28 8.36 4.89 -4.99
CA GLU A 28 8.35 5.84 -6.12
C GLU A 28 6.96 6.36 -6.49
N LEU A 29 5.89 5.69 -6.04
CA LEU A 29 4.52 6.14 -6.24
C LEU A 29 3.88 6.66 -4.94
N GLY A 30 4.58 6.54 -3.80
CA GLY A 30 3.99 6.76 -2.48
C GLY A 30 2.74 5.92 -2.26
N LEU A 31 2.74 4.65 -2.69
CA LEU A 31 1.55 3.79 -2.69
C LEU A 31 1.77 2.52 -1.86
N VAL A 32 0.77 2.17 -1.05
CA VAL A 32 0.64 0.87 -0.37
C VAL A 32 -0.65 0.19 -0.81
N LEU A 33 -0.55 -1.06 -1.26
CA LEU A 33 -1.67 -1.96 -1.50
C LEU A 33 -1.90 -2.81 -0.26
N ARG A 34 -2.85 -2.39 0.56
CA ARG A 34 -3.16 -3.09 1.81
C ARG A 34 -4.22 -4.17 1.62
N ALA A 35 -4.11 -5.24 2.39
CA ALA A 35 -5.19 -6.20 2.56
C ALA A 35 -6.18 -5.72 3.65
N GLN A 36 -7.45 -5.54 3.30
CA GLN A 36 -8.51 -5.18 4.24
C GLN A 36 -9.59 -6.25 4.26
N ARG A 37 -9.93 -6.76 5.45
CA ARG A 37 -11.08 -7.65 5.64
C ARG A 37 -12.36 -6.84 5.70
N ALA A 38 -13.28 -7.10 4.77
CA ALA A 38 -14.62 -6.53 4.70
C ALA A 38 -15.65 -7.65 4.89
N GLY A 39 -15.95 -7.96 6.16
CA GLY A 39 -16.77 -9.10 6.55
C GLY A 39 -16.09 -10.43 6.22
N ASP A 40 -16.70 -11.20 5.31
CA ASP A 40 -16.22 -12.49 4.82
C ASP A 40 -15.23 -12.35 3.65
N ARG A 41 -15.07 -11.15 3.09
CA ARG A 41 -14.18 -10.87 1.95
C ARG A 41 -12.88 -10.21 2.39
N VAL A 42 -11.82 -10.42 1.62
CA VAL A 42 -10.58 -9.64 1.70
C VAL A 42 -10.44 -8.83 0.43
N LEU A 43 -10.31 -7.52 0.58
CA LEU A 43 -10.17 -6.56 -0.52
C LEU A 43 -8.75 -5.99 -0.49
N SER A 44 -8.21 -5.72 -1.68
CA SER A 44 -6.99 -4.91 -1.82
C SER A 44 -7.40 -3.45 -1.94
N ARG A 45 -6.88 -2.58 -1.07
CA ARG A 45 -7.13 -1.13 -1.14
C ARG A 45 -5.82 -0.37 -1.36
N PRO A 46 -5.72 0.48 -2.40
CA PRO A 46 -4.57 1.37 -2.54
C PRO A 46 -4.69 2.53 -1.55
N VAL A 47 -3.59 2.84 -0.87
CA VAL A 47 -3.44 4.04 -0.04
C VAL A 47 -2.27 4.83 -0.59
N MET A 48 -2.54 6.09 -0.96
CA MET A 48 -1.52 7.05 -1.36
C MET A 48 -1.08 7.83 -0.12
N VAL A 49 0.22 7.95 0.09
CA VAL A 49 0.78 8.82 1.13
C VAL A 49 1.18 10.16 0.53
N GLY A 50 1.31 11.18 1.39
CA GLY A 50 1.89 12.45 0.97
C GLY A 50 3.35 12.27 0.53
N GLU A 51 3.82 13.14 -0.36
CA GLU A 51 5.18 13.09 -0.93
C GLU A 51 6.28 12.99 0.14
N ALA A 52 6.15 13.74 1.23
CA ALA A 52 7.09 13.72 2.36
C ALA A 52 7.24 12.35 3.04
N TRP A 53 6.33 11.42 2.79
CA TRP A 53 6.31 10.06 3.34
C TRP A 53 6.52 8.97 2.29
N ALA A 54 6.73 9.33 1.01
CA ALA A 54 6.82 8.36 -0.07
C ALA A 54 7.93 7.32 0.15
N ASP A 55 9.11 7.75 0.61
CA ASP A 55 10.26 6.88 0.90
C ASP A 55 10.04 5.94 2.09
N GLN A 56 9.02 6.24 2.92
CA GLN A 56 8.67 5.50 4.13
C GLN A 56 7.26 4.91 4.04
N CYS A 57 6.65 4.84 2.85
CA CYS A 57 5.23 4.51 2.74
C CYS A 57 4.90 3.08 3.23
N GLY A 58 5.86 2.15 3.20
CA GLY A 58 5.74 0.80 3.74
C GLY A 58 6.12 0.66 5.23
N ASP A 59 6.49 1.74 5.90
CA ASP A 59 6.85 1.76 7.30
C ASP A 59 5.61 2.03 8.18
N ASN A 60 5.17 1.01 8.92
CA ASN A 60 4.04 1.11 9.83
C ASN A 60 4.41 1.63 11.24
N ALA A 61 5.70 1.90 11.50
CA ALA A 61 6.20 2.33 12.80
C ALA A 61 6.39 3.84 12.90
N LEU A 62 6.92 4.49 11.86
CA LEU A 62 7.29 5.91 11.90
C LEU A 62 6.17 6.87 11.48
N GLY A 63 5.16 6.41 10.76
CA GLY A 63 4.04 7.23 10.31
C GLY A 63 2.82 6.39 9.98
N PRO A 64 1.99 6.05 10.98
CA PRO A 64 0.81 5.25 10.70
C PRO A 64 -0.10 6.03 9.75
N ILE A 65 -0.47 5.40 8.63
CA ILE A 65 -1.68 5.75 7.89
C ILE A 65 -2.80 5.89 8.95
N PRO A 66 -3.56 7.00 8.99
CA PRO A 66 -4.55 7.24 10.05
C PRO A 66 -5.49 6.05 10.25
N GLN A 67 -5.83 5.70 11.50
CA GLN A 67 -6.68 4.54 11.82
C GLN A 67 -8.02 4.52 11.07
N GLU A 68 -8.54 5.71 10.75
CA GLU A 68 -9.74 5.91 9.95
C GLU A 68 -9.60 5.34 8.54
N GLU A 69 -8.43 5.52 7.91
CA GLU A 69 -8.12 4.90 6.63
C GLU A 69 -8.05 3.38 6.74
N TRP A 70 -7.77 2.81 7.91
CA TRP A 70 -7.76 1.36 8.12
C TRP A 70 -9.14 0.74 8.27
N THR A 71 -10.04 1.45 8.96
CA THR A 71 -11.33 0.93 9.44
C THR A 71 -12.52 1.35 8.60
N ALA A 72 -12.41 2.46 7.85
CA ALA A 72 -13.51 2.93 7.02
C ALA A 72 -13.72 2.01 5.81
N PHE A 73 -14.96 1.54 5.64
CA PHE A 73 -15.44 0.84 4.45
C PHE A 73 -16.12 1.88 3.53
N VAL A 74 -15.34 2.82 3.00
CA VAL A 74 -15.85 3.80 2.01
C VAL A 74 -15.70 3.24 0.61
#